data_AF-A0A453B4G5-F1
#
_entry.id   AF-A0A453B4G5-F1
#
_cell.length_a   1.000
_cell.length_b   1.000
_cell.length_c   1.000
_cell.angle_alpha   90.00
_cell.angle_beta   90.00
_cell.angle_gamma   90.00
#
_symmetry.space_group_name_H-M   'P 1'
#
loop_
_entity.id
_entity.type
_entity.pdbx_description
1 polymer ?
#
loop_
_entity_poly.entity_id
_entity_poly.type
_entity_poly.pdbx_seq_one_letter_code
_entity_poly.pdbx_strand_id
1 'polypeptide(L)'
;AAGKRPSCAVVLGLLLAAVSAAGAEFITWEDLTMPAVARLIRGAPVDVKSAAAGRGGVGVSTIVVSQDGTGHSRTVQGAVDMVPAGNTRRVKILVRPGVYREKVTVPITKPFVSLIGMGTGRTVITWNARASDIDATGHQVGTFYSASFAIEADYFCASHITFENSAPAAPPGAVGMQAVALRLSGDKTMLYRCRILGTQDTLFDNIGRHYLYNCDIQGSIDFIFGNARSLYQGCALHAVATSYGAIAASQRSSASDESGFSFVGCRLTGSGMLYLGRAWGRYARVVYAFCDLGGIVVPQGWSDWGDRARTK
;
A
#
# COMPACT_ATOMS: atom_id res chain seq x y z
N ALA A 1 -52.47 6.07 15.11
CA ALA A 1 -51.40 6.19 16.12
C ALA A 1 -50.06 6.03 15.42
N ALA A 2 -49.33 7.13 15.23
CA ALA A 2 -48.06 7.17 14.51
C ALA A 2 -46.89 6.87 15.47
N GLY A 3 -46.22 5.73 15.27
CA GLY A 3 -44.98 5.39 15.97
C GLY A 3 -43.76 5.85 15.17
N LYS A 4 -43.15 6.97 15.58
CA LYS A 4 -41.87 7.46 15.04
C LYS A 4 -40.77 6.44 15.34
N ARG A 5 -40.16 5.87 14.29
CA ARG A 5 -38.87 5.15 14.40
C ARG A 5 -37.75 6.20 14.61
N PRO A 6 -36.82 6.01 15.56
CA PRO A 6 -35.68 6.90 15.66
C PRO A 6 -34.79 6.71 14.42
N SER A 7 -34.40 7.83 13.82
CA SER A 7 -33.57 7.87 12.62
C SER A 7 -32.16 7.33 12.91
N CYS A 8 -31.67 6.47 12.02
CA CYS A 8 -30.33 5.87 12.04
C CYS A 8 -29.18 6.92 11.92
N ALA A 9 -29.50 8.21 11.84
CA ALA A 9 -28.55 9.31 11.69
C ALA A 9 -27.98 9.82 13.03
N VAL A 10 -28.64 9.55 14.16
CA VAL A 10 -28.18 10.08 15.47
C VAL A 10 -27.15 9.15 16.15
N VAL A 11 -27.18 7.85 15.84
CA VAL A 11 -26.24 6.88 16.43
C VAL A 11 -24.86 6.94 15.76
N LEU A 12 -24.74 7.44 14.53
CA LEU A 12 -23.46 7.60 13.84
C LEU A 12 -22.71 8.88 14.25
N GLY A 13 -23.41 9.89 14.79
CA GLY A 13 -22.81 11.16 15.22
C GLY A 13 -22.13 11.10 16.60
N LEU A 14 -22.47 10.11 17.43
CA LEU A 14 -21.95 9.98 18.80
C LEU A 14 -20.68 9.10 18.92
N LEU A 15 -20.28 8.40 17.86
CA LEU A 15 -19.01 7.67 17.80
C LEU A 15 -17.82 8.53 17.31
N LEU A 16 -18.09 9.76 16.86
CA LEU A 16 -17.07 10.72 16.41
C LEU A 16 -16.82 11.88 17.40
N ALA A 17 -17.52 11.89 18.54
CA ALA A 17 -17.42 12.95 19.54
C ALA A 17 -17.21 12.36 20.94
N ALA A 18 -16.00 11.86 21.21
CA ALA A 18 -15.32 11.87 22.52
C ALA A 18 -14.16 10.86 22.53
N VAL A 19 -13.09 11.18 21.81
CA VAL A 19 -11.75 10.75 22.23
C VAL A 19 -10.86 12.00 22.20
N SER A 20 -11.06 12.85 23.20
CA SER A 20 -9.99 13.71 23.68
C SER A 20 -9.01 12.81 24.43
N ALA A 21 -8.20 12.05 23.69
CA ALA A 21 -7.06 11.33 24.26
C ALA A 21 -5.84 12.23 24.10
N ALA A 22 -5.49 12.95 25.16
CA ALA A 22 -4.15 13.47 25.32
C ALA A 22 -3.16 12.30 25.11
N GLY A 23 -2.33 12.38 24.06
CA GLY A 23 -1.21 11.47 23.81
C GLY A 23 -1.38 10.35 22.77
N ALA A 24 -2.54 10.23 22.11
CA ALA A 24 -2.70 9.25 21.03
C ALA A 24 -2.56 9.92 19.65
N GLU A 25 -1.45 9.62 18.96
CA GLU A 25 -1.22 10.07 17.58
C GLU A 25 -1.98 9.16 16.61
N PHE A 26 -3.07 9.66 16.03
CA PHE A 26 -3.84 8.96 15.00
C PHE A 26 -3.55 9.55 13.63
N ILE A 27 -3.58 8.71 12.60
CA ILE A 27 -3.65 9.18 11.21
C ILE A 27 -5.05 9.70 10.93
N THR A 28 -5.12 10.91 10.38
CA THR A 28 -6.35 11.61 10.05
C THR A 28 -6.50 11.80 8.54
N TRP A 29 -7.69 12.21 8.09
CA TRP A 29 -7.91 12.58 6.69
C TRP A 29 -7.05 13.77 6.24
N GLU A 30 -6.63 14.63 7.16
CA GLU A 30 -5.72 15.73 6.86
C GLU A 30 -4.34 15.21 6.48
N ASP A 31 -3.86 14.12 7.09
CA ASP A 31 -2.57 13.53 6.75
C ASP A 31 -2.52 12.99 5.31
N LEU A 32 -3.67 12.53 4.79
CA LEU A 32 -3.80 11.93 3.46
C LEU A 32 -4.10 12.94 2.35
N THR A 33 -4.39 14.21 2.69
CA THR A 33 -4.89 15.18 1.71
C THR A 33 -4.15 16.52 1.76
N MET A 34 -4.20 17.20 0.63
CA MET A 34 -3.91 18.64 0.54
C MET A 34 -5.12 19.32 -0.09
N PRO A 35 -5.73 20.34 0.54
CA PRO A 35 -6.96 20.96 0.05
C PRO A 35 -6.88 21.43 -1.42
N ALA A 36 -5.74 21.99 -1.83
CA ALA A 36 -5.51 22.44 -3.20
C ALA A 36 -5.48 21.26 -4.20
N VAL A 37 -4.83 20.16 -3.83
CA VAL A 37 -4.74 18.94 -4.66
C VAL A 37 -6.11 18.24 -4.73
N ALA A 38 -6.85 18.19 -3.63
CA ALA A 38 -8.19 17.60 -3.58
C ALA A 38 -9.18 18.35 -4.48
N ARG A 39 -9.00 19.66 -4.71
CA ARG A 39 -9.78 20.42 -5.69
C ARG A 39 -9.38 20.08 -7.13
N LEU A 40 -8.08 19.96 -7.40
CA LEU A 40 -7.58 19.59 -8.73
C LEU A 40 -8.02 18.17 -9.15
N ILE A 41 -7.95 17.20 -8.25
CA ILE A 41 -8.41 15.82 -8.51
C ILE A 41 -9.92 15.80 -8.82
N ARG A 42 -10.70 16.72 -8.25
CA ARG A 42 -12.14 16.88 -8.52
C ARG A 42 -12.45 17.70 -9.78
N GLY A 43 -11.44 18.04 -10.60
CA GLY A 43 -11.63 18.76 -11.86
C GLY A 43 -11.99 20.25 -11.68
N ALA A 44 -11.83 20.81 -10.48
CA ALA A 44 -12.02 22.24 -10.25
C ALA A 44 -10.81 23.04 -10.81
N PRO A 45 -11.02 24.23 -11.39
CA PRO A 45 -9.93 25.10 -11.79
C PRO A 45 -9.12 25.49 -10.55
N VAL A 46 -7.83 25.13 -10.54
CA VAL A 46 -6.87 25.54 -9.51
C VAL A 46 -5.56 25.88 -10.21
N ASP A 47 -5.02 27.05 -9.91
CA ASP A 47 -3.69 27.43 -10.36
C ASP A 47 -2.65 26.53 -9.68
N VAL A 48 -2.01 25.65 -10.46
CA VAL A 48 -1.06 24.64 -9.97
C VAL A 48 0.17 25.31 -9.33
N LYS A 49 0.45 26.57 -9.66
CA LYS A 49 1.49 27.37 -8.99
C LYS A 49 1.08 27.83 -7.59
N SER A 50 -0.20 28.07 -7.33
CA SER A 50 -0.69 28.49 -6.00
C SER A 50 -0.86 27.33 -5.03
N ALA A 51 -1.11 26.11 -5.54
CA ALA A 51 -1.23 24.90 -4.71
C ALA A 51 0.07 24.55 -3.96
N ALA A 52 1.22 24.95 -4.49
CA ALA A 52 2.53 24.81 -3.86
C ALA A 52 2.90 25.99 -2.92
N ALA A 53 2.21 27.13 -3.05
CA ALA A 53 2.53 28.38 -2.36
C ALA A 53 1.58 28.68 -1.19
N GLY A 54 1.19 27.66 -0.43
CA GLY A 54 0.36 27.84 0.76
C GLY A 54 1.09 28.58 1.88
N ARG A 55 1.02 29.91 1.90
CA ARG A 55 1.17 30.70 3.13
C ARG A 55 -0.13 30.62 3.92
N GLY A 56 -0.09 30.03 5.12
CA GLY A 56 -1.11 30.25 6.15
C GLY A 56 -1.57 28.99 6.90
N GLY A 57 -1.05 28.83 8.11
CA GLY A 57 -1.49 27.83 9.11
C GLY A 57 -0.30 27.19 9.80
N VAL A 58 -0.20 27.35 11.13
CA VAL A 58 0.89 26.81 11.97
C VAL A 58 1.11 25.31 11.68
N GLY A 59 2.31 24.95 11.18
CA GLY A 59 2.96 23.67 11.54
C GLY A 59 3.13 22.54 10.52
N VAL A 60 2.61 22.59 9.28
CA VAL A 60 2.78 21.46 8.32
C VAL A 60 3.84 21.78 7.26
N SER A 61 5.00 21.10 7.32
CA SER A 61 6.05 21.20 6.30
C SER A 61 5.63 20.44 5.03
N THR A 62 5.69 21.11 3.87
CA THR A 62 5.37 20.50 2.57
C THR A 62 6.60 20.52 1.66
N ILE A 63 6.95 19.35 1.12
CA ILE A 63 8.03 19.16 0.15
C ILE A 63 7.41 18.82 -1.21
N VAL A 64 7.73 19.58 -2.26
CA VAL A 64 7.18 19.36 -3.61
C VAL A 64 8.21 18.65 -4.47
N VAL A 65 7.81 17.54 -5.09
CA VAL A 65 8.62 16.80 -6.07
C VAL A 65 8.14 17.13 -7.48
N SER A 66 9.07 17.51 -8.36
CA SER A 66 8.79 17.91 -9.75
C SER A 66 9.96 17.59 -10.68
N GLN A 67 9.74 16.76 -11.71
CA GLN A 67 10.81 16.36 -12.64
C GLN A 67 11.35 17.54 -13.46
N ASP A 68 10.53 18.56 -13.71
CA ASP A 68 10.90 19.80 -14.41
C ASP A 68 11.73 20.78 -13.55
N GLY A 69 11.99 20.45 -12.28
CA GLY A 69 12.75 21.29 -11.35
C GLY A 69 11.98 22.47 -10.74
N THR A 70 10.68 22.60 -10.98
CA THR A 70 9.85 23.67 -10.40
C THR A 70 9.34 23.34 -8.97
N GLY A 71 9.88 22.29 -8.36
CA GLY A 71 9.61 21.86 -6.97
C GLY A 71 10.86 21.95 -6.11
N HIS A 72 10.79 21.47 -4.87
CA HIS A 72 11.94 21.41 -3.97
C HIS A 72 12.92 20.29 -4.34
N SER A 73 12.42 19.15 -4.85
CA SER A 73 13.23 18.03 -5.32
C SER A 73 12.81 17.58 -6.72
N ARG A 74 13.75 17.05 -7.50
CA ARG A 74 13.46 16.39 -8.79
C ARG A 74 13.09 14.92 -8.64
N THR A 75 13.52 14.29 -7.56
CA THR A 75 13.32 12.86 -7.26
C THR A 75 12.51 12.69 -5.98
N VAL A 76 11.85 11.55 -5.86
CA VAL A 76 11.10 11.19 -4.65
C VAL A 76 12.04 10.86 -3.50
N GLN A 77 13.11 10.11 -3.75
CA GLN A 77 14.13 9.83 -2.72
C GLN A 77 14.74 11.14 -2.20
N GLY A 78 15.06 12.10 -3.06
CA GLY A 78 15.60 13.39 -2.63
C GLY A 78 14.64 14.18 -1.71
N ALA A 79 13.32 14.06 -1.90
CA ALA A 79 12.36 14.65 -0.98
C ALA A 79 12.24 13.88 0.34
N VAL A 80 12.37 12.55 0.32
CA VAL A 80 12.48 11.75 1.54
C VAL A 80 13.75 12.14 2.32
N ASP A 81 14.85 12.41 1.62
CA ASP A 81 16.13 12.78 2.21
C ASP A 81 16.07 14.13 2.95
N MET A 82 15.23 15.06 2.48
CA MET A 82 14.97 16.34 3.13
C MET A 82 14.18 16.24 4.45
N VAL A 83 13.49 15.13 4.72
CA VAL A 83 12.83 14.91 6.01
C VAL A 83 13.89 14.65 7.09
N PRO A 84 13.90 15.37 8.22
CA PRO A 84 14.88 15.15 9.28
C PRO A 84 14.81 13.74 9.87
N ALA A 85 15.95 13.19 10.29
CA ALA A 85 15.95 11.99 11.13
C ALA A 85 15.33 12.32 12.51
N GLY A 86 14.64 11.35 13.11
CA GLY A 86 13.90 11.54 14.37
C GLY A 86 12.69 12.46 14.23
N ASN A 87 12.14 12.62 13.03
CA ASN A 87 11.00 13.49 12.77
C ASN A 87 9.80 13.13 13.67
N THR A 88 9.24 14.11 14.38
CA THR A 88 8.10 13.91 15.30
C THR A 88 6.82 14.60 14.82
N ARG A 89 6.83 15.17 13.61
CA ARG A 89 5.70 15.94 13.07
C ARG A 89 5.41 15.54 11.64
N ARG A 90 4.15 15.62 11.23
CA ARG A 90 3.74 15.28 9.87
C ARG A 90 4.48 16.14 8.83
N VAL A 91 5.24 15.50 7.94
CA VAL A 91 5.81 16.12 6.73
C VAL A 91 5.10 15.56 5.50
N LYS A 92 4.57 16.46 4.66
CA LYS A 92 3.85 16.09 3.44
C LYS A 92 4.75 16.24 2.23
N ILE A 93 4.96 15.15 1.50
CA ILE A 93 5.66 15.13 0.22
C ILE A 93 4.60 15.08 -0.89
N LEU A 94 4.43 16.18 -1.62
CA LEU A 94 3.56 16.28 -2.78
C LEU A 94 4.34 15.90 -4.04
N VAL A 95 3.91 14.85 -4.73
CA VAL A 95 4.54 14.37 -5.97
C VAL A 95 3.68 14.76 -7.16
N ARG A 96 4.24 15.61 -8.03
CA ARG A 96 3.55 16.05 -9.26
C ARG A 96 3.35 14.90 -10.25
N PRO A 97 2.48 15.06 -11.26
CA PRO A 97 2.33 14.07 -12.32
C PRO A 97 3.67 13.78 -13.02
N GLY A 98 3.93 12.52 -13.29
CA GLY A 98 5.19 12.04 -13.88
C GLY A 98 5.42 10.55 -13.62
N VAL A 99 6.35 9.98 -14.38
CA VAL A 99 6.88 8.63 -14.16
C VAL A 99 8.28 8.79 -13.56
N TYR A 100 8.40 8.45 -12.27
CA TYR A 100 9.61 8.53 -11.48
C TYR A 100 10.27 7.15 -11.47
N ARG A 101 11.32 6.98 -12.29
CA ARG A 101 12.08 5.74 -12.40
C ARG A 101 13.22 5.71 -11.39
N GLU A 102 12.91 5.34 -10.16
CA GLU A 102 13.86 5.33 -9.04
C GLU A 102 13.44 4.29 -8.00
N LYS A 103 14.42 3.73 -7.28
CA LYS A 103 14.16 3.02 -6.03
C LYS A 103 14.06 4.03 -4.90
N VAL A 104 13.06 3.86 -4.03
CA VAL A 104 12.86 4.75 -2.88
C VAL A 104 12.78 3.94 -1.59
N THR A 105 13.48 4.39 -0.56
CA THR A 105 13.35 3.88 0.81
C THR A 105 12.98 5.04 1.72
N VAL A 106 11.91 4.87 2.49
CA VAL A 106 11.56 5.73 3.63
C VAL A 106 12.10 5.07 4.90
N PRO A 107 13.27 5.52 5.41
CA PRO A 107 13.95 4.81 6.48
C PRO A 107 13.18 4.88 7.79
N ILE A 108 13.36 3.89 8.67
CA ILE A 108 12.74 3.84 10.01
C ILE A 108 12.97 5.12 10.84
N THR A 109 14.06 5.84 10.58
CA THR A 109 14.41 7.09 11.26
C THR A 109 13.55 8.29 10.84
N LYS A 110 12.63 8.15 9.88
CA LYS A 110 11.82 9.24 9.34
C LYS A 110 10.31 8.98 9.44
N PRO A 111 9.74 8.81 10.66
CA PRO A 111 8.31 8.57 10.81
C PRO A 111 7.49 9.83 10.46
N PHE A 112 6.17 9.67 10.41
CA PHE A 112 5.21 10.74 10.09
C PHE A 112 5.40 11.39 8.71
N VAL A 113 5.71 10.61 7.69
CA VAL A 113 5.74 11.07 6.28
C VAL A 113 4.41 10.79 5.60
N SER A 114 3.89 11.76 4.86
CA SER A 114 2.75 11.59 3.94
C SER A 114 3.18 11.79 2.50
N LEU A 115 3.04 10.78 1.66
CA LEU A 115 3.32 10.85 0.23
C LEU A 115 2.02 11.01 -0.58
N ILE A 116 1.81 12.18 -1.18
CA ILE A 116 0.55 12.55 -1.83
C ILE A 116 0.81 12.75 -3.31
N GLY A 117 0.19 11.93 -4.16
CA GLY A 117 0.20 12.10 -5.61
C GLY A 117 -0.94 13.00 -6.11
N MET A 118 -0.94 13.30 -7.41
CA MET A 118 -1.96 14.13 -8.07
C MET A 118 -2.92 13.33 -8.97
N GLY A 119 -3.07 12.04 -8.68
CA GLY A 119 -3.98 11.12 -9.36
C GLY A 119 -3.34 9.76 -9.63
N THR A 120 -4.08 8.69 -9.37
CA THR A 120 -3.68 7.33 -9.71
C THR A 120 -3.53 7.17 -11.22
N GLY A 121 -2.39 6.66 -11.69
CA GLY A 121 -2.02 6.62 -13.12
C GLY A 121 -1.39 7.90 -13.70
N ARG A 122 -1.37 9.02 -12.95
CA ARG A 122 -0.67 10.26 -13.35
C ARG A 122 0.65 10.44 -12.62
N THR A 123 0.74 9.95 -11.39
CA THR A 123 1.96 9.93 -10.58
C THR A 123 2.35 8.49 -10.32
N VAL A 124 3.45 8.04 -10.93
CA VAL A 124 3.93 6.65 -10.88
C VAL A 124 5.38 6.63 -10.39
N ILE A 125 5.66 5.85 -9.36
CA ILE A 125 7.02 5.51 -8.93
C ILE A 125 7.27 4.07 -9.33
N THR A 126 8.32 3.84 -10.12
CA THR A 126 8.55 2.54 -10.77
C THR A 126 10.01 2.14 -10.77
N TRP A 127 10.27 0.86 -10.53
CA TRP A 127 11.54 0.19 -10.78
C TRP A 127 11.29 -1.20 -11.37
N ASN A 128 12.31 -2.01 -11.60
CA ASN A 128 12.16 -3.31 -12.27
C ASN A 128 13.09 -4.41 -11.73
N ALA A 129 13.52 -4.30 -10.47
CA ALA A 129 14.41 -5.28 -9.87
C ALA A 129 13.67 -6.60 -9.59
N ARG A 130 14.36 -7.71 -9.85
CA ARG A 130 13.96 -9.07 -9.51
C ARG A 130 14.87 -9.60 -8.41
N ALA A 131 14.39 -10.61 -7.67
CA ALA A 131 15.18 -11.24 -6.62
C ALA A 131 16.49 -11.86 -7.12
N SER A 132 16.53 -12.35 -8.37
CA SER A 132 17.71 -12.94 -8.99
C SER A 132 18.68 -11.94 -9.62
N ASP A 133 18.32 -10.65 -9.70
CA ASP A 133 19.24 -9.63 -10.21
C ASP A 133 20.45 -9.50 -9.29
N ILE A 134 21.60 -9.14 -9.87
CA ILE A 134 22.87 -9.00 -9.16
C ILE A 134 23.09 -7.53 -8.78
N ASP A 135 23.35 -7.28 -7.50
CA ASP A 135 23.67 -5.96 -6.99
C ASP A 135 25.14 -5.58 -7.24
N ALA A 136 25.52 -4.35 -6.87
CA ALA A 136 26.87 -3.84 -7.05
C ALA A 136 27.94 -4.61 -6.24
N THR A 137 27.55 -5.43 -5.27
CA THR A 137 28.45 -6.27 -4.46
C THR A 137 28.62 -7.68 -5.04
N GLY A 138 27.92 -8.00 -6.13
CA GLY A 138 27.98 -9.31 -6.77
C GLY A 138 27.01 -10.34 -6.17
N HIS A 139 26.11 -9.93 -5.28
CA HIS A 139 25.12 -10.81 -4.66
C HIS A 139 23.74 -10.63 -5.27
N GLN A 140 22.92 -11.69 -5.18
CA GLN A 140 21.51 -11.59 -5.54
C GLN A 140 20.79 -10.59 -4.63
N VAL A 141 20.01 -9.70 -5.24
CA VAL A 141 19.20 -8.71 -4.54
C VAL A 141 18.22 -9.37 -3.55
N GLY A 142 17.64 -10.51 -3.92
CA GLY A 142 16.62 -11.20 -3.13
C GLY A 142 15.27 -10.47 -3.13
N THR A 143 14.22 -11.14 -2.67
CA THR A 143 12.85 -10.58 -2.66
C THR A 143 12.75 -9.31 -1.82
N PHE A 144 13.43 -9.27 -0.67
CA PHE A 144 13.34 -8.13 0.25
C PHE A 144 13.84 -6.82 -0.36
N TYR A 145 14.97 -6.87 -1.07
CA TYR A 145 15.57 -5.70 -1.70
C TYR A 145 15.11 -5.48 -3.14
N SER A 146 14.24 -6.33 -3.72
CA SER A 146 13.67 -6.09 -5.05
C SER A 146 12.58 -5.00 -5.05
N ALA A 147 12.16 -4.55 -3.86
CA ALA A 147 11.17 -3.49 -3.68
C ALA A 147 11.52 -2.22 -4.46
N SER A 148 10.57 -1.74 -5.27
CA SER A 148 10.66 -0.45 -5.95
C SER A 148 10.47 0.71 -4.97
N PHE A 149 9.55 0.54 -4.02
CA PHE A 149 9.34 1.45 -2.89
C PHE A 149 9.32 0.66 -1.57
N ALA A 150 10.18 1.04 -0.63
CA ALA A 150 10.29 0.41 0.69
C ALA A 150 9.94 1.40 1.80
N ILE A 151 9.04 0.99 2.70
CA ILE A 151 8.55 1.81 3.80
C ILE A 151 8.93 1.13 5.11
N GLU A 152 9.87 1.73 5.83
CA GLU A 152 10.34 1.23 7.12
C GLU A 152 9.92 2.14 8.27
N ALA A 153 9.40 3.32 7.95
CA ALA A 153 9.00 4.34 8.90
C ALA A 153 7.57 4.15 9.43
N ASP A 154 7.40 4.38 10.73
CA ASP A 154 6.09 4.34 11.36
C ASP A 154 5.22 5.54 10.96
N TYR A 155 3.90 5.35 11.05
CA TYR A 155 2.88 6.35 10.75
C TYR A 155 2.93 6.89 9.32
N PHE A 156 3.50 6.14 8.39
CA PHE A 156 3.54 6.53 6.98
C PHE A 156 2.12 6.58 6.38
N CYS A 157 1.88 7.57 5.53
CA CYS A 157 0.64 7.69 4.78
C CYS A 157 0.95 7.85 3.30
N ALA A 158 0.13 7.27 2.41
CA ALA A 158 0.13 7.68 1.01
C ALA A 158 -1.28 7.77 0.42
N SER A 159 -1.44 8.67 -0.55
CA SER A 159 -2.66 8.74 -1.32
C SER A 159 -2.45 9.14 -2.77
N HIS A 160 -3.34 8.65 -3.65
CA HIS A 160 -3.41 9.03 -5.08
C HIS A 160 -2.10 8.85 -5.86
N ILE A 161 -1.33 7.81 -5.53
CA ILE A 161 -0.04 7.50 -6.14
C ILE A 161 0.01 6.03 -6.58
N THR A 162 0.84 5.74 -7.58
CA THR A 162 1.09 4.38 -8.07
C THR A 162 2.50 3.93 -7.69
N PHE A 163 2.61 2.77 -7.04
CA PHE A 163 3.86 2.06 -6.81
C PHE A 163 3.90 0.87 -7.77
N GLU A 164 4.97 0.76 -8.57
CA GLU A 164 5.08 -0.26 -9.61
C GLU A 164 6.43 -0.97 -9.55
N ASN A 165 6.43 -2.28 -9.74
CA ASN A 165 7.58 -3.01 -10.23
C ASN A 165 7.28 -3.51 -11.65
N SER A 166 7.99 -2.97 -12.63
CA SER A 166 7.79 -3.24 -14.05
C SER A 166 8.65 -4.40 -14.57
N ALA A 167 9.16 -5.26 -13.69
CA ALA A 167 9.84 -6.49 -14.11
C ALA A 167 8.87 -7.36 -14.94
N PRO A 168 9.34 -7.96 -16.05
CA PRO A 168 8.51 -8.84 -16.86
C PRO A 168 7.96 -10.02 -16.05
N ALA A 169 6.71 -10.39 -16.32
CA ALA A 169 6.11 -11.60 -15.76
C ALA A 169 6.96 -12.82 -16.13
N ALA A 170 7.27 -13.66 -15.15
CA ALA A 170 7.95 -14.92 -15.38
C ALA A 170 6.96 -16.08 -15.55
N PRO A 171 7.36 -17.15 -16.25
CA PRO A 171 6.61 -18.41 -16.20
C PRO A 171 6.47 -18.88 -14.75
N PRO A 172 5.30 -19.44 -14.37
CA PRO A 172 5.10 -20.01 -13.04
C PRO A 172 6.15 -21.07 -12.71
N GLY A 173 6.70 -21.01 -11.50
CA GLY A 173 7.77 -21.91 -11.04
C GLY A 173 9.18 -21.45 -11.40
N ALA A 174 9.34 -20.34 -12.12
CA ALA A 174 10.66 -19.74 -12.33
C ALA A 174 11.31 -19.34 -11.00
N VAL A 175 12.61 -19.62 -10.87
CA VAL A 175 13.37 -19.36 -9.64
C VAL A 175 13.89 -17.94 -9.62
N GLY A 176 13.71 -17.22 -8.51
CA GLY A 176 14.30 -15.89 -8.31
C GLY A 176 13.63 -14.76 -9.11
N MET A 177 12.37 -14.95 -9.54
CA MET A 177 11.64 -13.96 -10.36
C MET A 177 10.69 -13.07 -9.55
N GLN A 178 10.72 -13.15 -8.21
CA GLN A 178 9.96 -12.28 -7.32
C GLN A 178 10.34 -10.81 -7.56
N ALA A 179 9.34 -9.93 -7.65
CA ALA A 179 9.56 -8.53 -8.03
C ALA A 179 8.60 -7.61 -7.26
N VAL A 180 9.08 -7.07 -6.13
CA VAL A 180 8.26 -6.30 -5.20
C VAL A 180 8.05 -4.87 -5.71
N ALA A 181 6.80 -4.42 -5.78
CA ALA A 181 6.43 -3.04 -6.08
C ALA A 181 6.49 -2.18 -4.83
N LEU A 182 5.88 -2.66 -3.75
CA LEU A 182 5.80 -1.97 -2.47
C LEU A 182 6.12 -2.92 -1.32
N ARG A 183 7.04 -2.52 -0.44
CA ARG A 183 7.32 -3.20 0.83
C ARG A 183 6.90 -2.34 2.00
N LEU A 184 6.11 -2.90 2.92
CA LEU A 184 5.66 -2.26 4.17
C LEU A 184 6.26 -2.97 5.38
N SER A 185 7.13 -2.27 6.10
CA SER A 185 7.78 -2.74 7.33
C SER A 185 7.61 -1.79 8.52
N GLY A 186 7.05 -0.60 8.32
CA GLY A 186 6.79 0.40 9.38
C GLY A 186 5.37 0.29 9.92
N ASP A 187 5.19 0.47 11.22
CA ASP A 187 3.91 0.28 11.89
C ASP A 187 2.94 1.45 11.68
N LYS A 188 1.63 1.16 11.69
CA LYS A 188 0.54 2.12 11.47
C LYS A 188 0.64 2.83 10.11
N THR A 189 0.81 2.08 9.04
CA THR A 189 0.79 2.64 7.67
C THR A 189 -0.65 2.75 7.15
N MET A 190 -0.98 3.86 6.49
CA MET A 190 -2.29 4.06 5.83
C MET A 190 -2.12 4.38 4.34
N LEU A 191 -2.72 3.58 3.47
CA LEU A 191 -2.76 3.81 2.02
C LEU A 191 -4.19 4.07 1.58
N TYR A 192 -4.43 5.16 0.85
CA TYR A 192 -5.76 5.55 0.37
C TYR A 192 -5.75 5.86 -1.12
N ARG A 193 -6.55 5.14 -1.92
CA ARG A 193 -6.57 5.31 -3.38
C ARG A 193 -5.16 5.26 -3.97
N CYS A 194 -4.40 4.25 -3.58
CA CYS A 194 -3.11 3.95 -4.19
C CYS A 194 -3.26 2.79 -5.18
N ARG A 195 -2.37 2.74 -6.18
CA ARG A 195 -2.23 1.58 -7.05
C ARG A 195 -0.92 0.88 -6.72
N ILE A 196 -0.94 -0.43 -6.55
CA ILE A 196 0.25 -1.26 -6.33
C ILE A 196 0.29 -2.31 -7.44
N LEU A 197 1.24 -2.17 -8.35
CA LEU A 197 1.26 -2.89 -9.62
C LEU A 197 2.53 -3.75 -9.75
N GLY A 198 2.34 -5.03 -10.00
CA GLY A 198 3.44 -5.96 -10.24
C GLY A 198 2.94 -7.28 -10.81
N THR A 199 3.74 -8.32 -10.62
CA THR A 199 3.42 -9.70 -11.00
C THR A 199 3.52 -10.62 -9.78
N GLN A 200 4.59 -11.41 -9.67
CA GLN A 200 4.86 -12.23 -8.49
C GLN A 200 5.39 -11.36 -7.34
N ASP A 201 4.86 -11.57 -6.14
CA ASP A 201 5.30 -10.90 -4.89
C ASP A 201 5.13 -9.37 -4.96
N THR A 202 3.99 -8.88 -5.47
CA THR A 202 3.79 -7.45 -5.74
C THR A 202 3.82 -6.55 -4.47
N LEU A 203 3.02 -6.88 -3.47
CA LEU A 203 2.93 -6.17 -2.20
C LEU A 203 3.54 -7.03 -1.10
N PHE A 204 4.74 -6.66 -0.67
CA PHE A 204 5.38 -7.27 0.50
C PHE A 204 4.90 -6.57 1.77
N ASP A 205 3.76 -7.04 2.27
CA ASP A 205 3.13 -6.63 3.52
C ASP A 205 3.85 -7.28 4.73
N ASN A 206 5.11 -6.89 4.90
CA ASN A 206 6.13 -7.62 5.67
C ASN A 206 5.82 -7.69 7.17
N ILE A 207 5.69 -6.55 7.85
CA ILE A 207 5.44 -6.46 9.30
C ILE A 207 4.81 -5.12 9.66
N GLY A 208 4.03 -5.09 10.74
CA GLY A 208 3.38 -3.88 11.24
C GLY A 208 1.86 -3.95 11.14
N ARG A 209 1.19 -2.85 11.48
CA ARG A 209 -0.26 -2.67 11.31
C ARG A 209 -0.54 -1.76 10.14
N HIS A 210 -1.23 -2.26 9.11
CA HIS A 210 -1.49 -1.47 7.92
C HIS A 210 -2.97 -1.42 7.58
N TYR A 211 -3.40 -0.28 7.04
CA TYR A 211 -4.74 -0.09 6.52
C TYR A 211 -4.67 0.38 5.07
N LEU A 212 -5.22 -0.41 4.16
CA LEU A 212 -5.33 -0.10 2.74
C LEU A 212 -6.80 0.10 2.41
N TYR A 213 -7.16 1.32 2.02
CA TYR A 213 -8.54 1.71 1.77
C TYR A 213 -8.74 2.19 0.33
N ASN A 214 -9.65 1.53 -0.40
CA ASN A 214 -9.96 1.81 -1.80
C ASN A 214 -8.72 1.84 -2.70
N CYS A 215 -7.81 0.88 -2.52
CA CYS A 215 -6.62 0.72 -3.35
C CYS A 215 -6.84 -0.30 -4.47
N ASP A 216 -6.09 -0.17 -5.56
CA ASP A 216 -6.02 -1.18 -6.62
C ASP A 216 -4.70 -1.95 -6.49
N ILE A 217 -4.78 -3.28 -6.38
CA ILE A 217 -3.61 -4.15 -6.20
C ILE A 217 -3.62 -5.17 -7.33
N GLN A 218 -2.55 -5.21 -8.12
CA GLN A 218 -2.42 -6.10 -9.27
C GLN A 218 -1.26 -7.07 -9.10
N GLY A 219 -1.46 -8.36 -9.36
CA GLY A 219 -0.36 -9.32 -9.46
C GLY A 219 -0.80 -10.73 -9.85
N SER A 220 0.09 -11.70 -9.72
CA SER A 220 -0.13 -13.09 -10.16
C SER A 220 0.04 -14.11 -9.03
N ILE A 221 1.27 -14.36 -8.61
CA ILE A 221 1.63 -15.35 -7.59
C ILE A 221 1.95 -14.62 -6.29
N ASP A 222 1.30 -15.04 -5.20
CA ASP A 222 1.48 -14.49 -3.84
C ASP A 222 1.53 -12.96 -3.81
N PHE A 223 0.67 -12.30 -4.59
CA PHE A 223 0.88 -10.89 -4.88
C PHE A 223 0.61 -9.97 -3.68
N ILE A 224 0.07 -10.50 -2.58
CA ILE A 224 0.06 -9.90 -1.25
C ILE A 224 0.66 -10.92 -0.27
N PHE A 225 1.81 -10.64 0.32
CA PHE A 225 2.51 -11.63 1.16
C PHE A 225 3.26 -10.98 2.32
N GLY A 226 3.54 -11.74 3.37
CA GLY A 226 4.26 -11.28 4.56
C GLY A 226 3.59 -11.64 5.88
N ASN A 227 3.94 -10.92 6.95
CA ASN A 227 3.50 -11.18 8.32
C ASN A 227 2.86 -9.97 9.02
N ALA A 228 2.38 -8.98 8.26
CA ALA A 228 1.70 -7.83 8.85
C ALA A 228 0.29 -8.19 9.39
N ARG A 229 -0.25 -7.31 10.25
CA ARG A 229 -1.65 -7.29 10.66
C ARG A 229 -2.37 -6.21 9.86
N SER A 230 -3.03 -6.61 8.78
CA SER A 230 -3.50 -5.65 7.78
C SER A 230 -4.97 -5.78 7.45
N LEU A 231 -5.62 -4.62 7.28
CA LEU A 231 -6.97 -4.50 6.75
C LEU A 231 -6.92 -3.93 5.33
N TYR A 232 -7.52 -4.63 4.40
CA TYR A 232 -7.76 -4.22 3.03
C TYR A 232 -9.25 -4.00 2.87
N GLN A 233 -9.69 -2.76 2.71
CA GLN A 233 -11.11 -2.41 2.67
C GLN A 233 -11.48 -1.73 1.35
N GLY A 234 -12.50 -2.26 0.68
CA GLY A 234 -13.00 -1.69 -0.58
C GLY A 234 -11.97 -1.71 -1.72
N CYS A 235 -10.94 -2.57 -1.63
CA CYS A 235 -9.88 -2.64 -2.62
C CYS A 235 -10.32 -3.43 -3.86
N ALA A 236 -9.79 -3.04 -5.02
CA ALA A 236 -9.83 -3.86 -6.23
C ALA A 236 -8.58 -4.74 -6.29
N LEU A 237 -8.77 -6.04 -6.40
CA LEU A 237 -7.71 -7.04 -6.55
C LEU A 237 -7.75 -7.52 -8.00
N HIS A 238 -6.69 -7.25 -8.77
CA HIS A 238 -6.63 -7.56 -10.20
C HIS A 238 -5.57 -8.64 -10.48
N ALA A 239 -6.03 -9.86 -10.73
CA ALA A 239 -5.14 -10.96 -11.07
C ALA A 239 -4.69 -10.89 -12.53
N VAL A 240 -3.38 -10.97 -12.77
CA VAL A 240 -2.76 -11.06 -14.10
C VAL A 240 -2.01 -12.38 -14.27
N ALA A 241 -2.50 -13.44 -13.63
CA ALA A 241 -1.92 -14.77 -13.73
C ALA A 241 -2.19 -15.38 -15.11
N THR A 242 -1.16 -15.98 -15.71
CA THR A 242 -1.25 -16.65 -17.03
C THR A 242 -1.69 -18.11 -16.92
N SER A 243 -1.49 -18.76 -15.78
CA SER A 243 -2.01 -20.11 -15.51
C SER A 243 -2.56 -20.23 -14.10
N TYR A 244 -1.72 -20.21 -13.08
CA TYR A 244 -2.11 -20.24 -11.68
C TYR A 244 -1.49 -19.08 -10.90
N GLY A 245 -2.11 -18.78 -9.76
CA GLY A 245 -1.62 -17.74 -8.86
C GLY A 245 -2.26 -17.84 -7.49
N ALA A 246 -1.94 -16.88 -6.64
CA ALA A 246 -2.56 -16.75 -5.33
C ALA A 246 -2.63 -15.28 -4.93
N ILE A 247 -3.75 -14.91 -4.32
CA ILE A 247 -3.95 -13.53 -3.84
C ILE A 247 -3.02 -13.26 -2.65
N ALA A 248 -3.07 -14.14 -1.64
CA ALA A 248 -2.42 -13.91 -0.37
C ALA A 248 -1.46 -15.04 0.03
N ALA A 249 -0.32 -14.70 0.65
CA ALA A 249 0.56 -15.66 1.30
C ALA A 249 1.01 -15.15 2.67
N SER A 250 0.30 -15.56 3.72
CA SER A 250 0.60 -15.16 5.10
C SER A 250 1.73 -16.01 5.69
N GLN A 251 2.74 -15.34 6.26
CA GLN A 251 3.90 -15.96 6.91
C GLN A 251 3.69 -16.26 8.40
N ARG A 252 2.47 -16.05 8.92
CA ARG A 252 2.17 -16.24 10.34
C ARG A 252 2.59 -17.61 10.83
N SER A 253 3.41 -17.64 11.88
CA SER A 253 4.16 -18.82 12.30
C SER A 253 3.80 -19.33 13.70
N SER A 254 2.97 -18.62 14.47
CA SER A 254 2.50 -19.05 15.80
C SER A 254 1.02 -18.71 16.04
N ALA A 255 0.41 -19.39 17.02
CA ALA A 255 -0.97 -19.14 17.43
C ALA A 255 -1.14 -17.80 18.17
N SER A 256 -0.11 -17.36 18.89
CA SER A 256 -0.11 -16.10 19.66
C SER A 256 0.18 -14.87 18.81
N ASP A 257 0.73 -15.05 17.61
CA ASP A 257 0.92 -13.94 16.66
C ASP A 257 -0.45 -13.38 16.22
N GLU A 258 -0.62 -12.07 16.34
CA GLU A 258 -1.82 -11.35 15.94
C GLU A 258 -1.80 -10.90 14.47
N SER A 259 -0.78 -11.24 13.70
CA SER A 259 -0.68 -10.98 12.26
C SER A 259 -1.77 -11.68 11.43
N GLY A 260 -1.94 -11.23 10.18
CA GLY A 260 -2.89 -11.79 9.23
C GLY A 260 -3.51 -10.71 8.36
N PHE A 261 -4.10 -11.16 7.25
CA PHE A 261 -4.70 -10.27 6.25
C PHE A 261 -6.22 -10.38 6.28
N SER A 262 -6.90 -9.25 6.42
CA SER A 262 -8.37 -9.17 6.36
C SER A 262 -8.79 -8.36 5.15
N PHE A 263 -9.54 -8.97 4.24
CA PHE A 263 -10.11 -8.34 3.06
C PHE A 263 -11.61 -8.13 3.29
N VAL A 264 -12.07 -6.88 3.22
CA VAL A 264 -13.45 -6.50 3.53
C VAL A 264 -14.06 -5.68 2.40
N GLY A 265 -15.12 -6.18 1.77
CA GLY A 265 -15.78 -5.47 0.67
C GLY A 265 -14.90 -5.31 -0.58
N CYS A 266 -13.88 -6.15 -0.73
CA CYS A 266 -12.98 -6.11 -1.88
C CYS A 266 -13.60 -6.79 -3.10
N ARG A 267 -13.11 -6.46 -4.30
CA ARG A 267 -13.52 -7.12 -5.55
C ARG A 267 -12.32 -7.75 -6.23
N LEU A 268 -12.41 -9.04 -6.54
CA LEU A 268 -11.44 -9.76 -7.35
C LEU A 268 -11.88 -9.80 -8.80
N THR A 269 -10.96 -9.42 -9.69
CA THR A 269 -11.12 -9.51 -11.15
C THR A 269 -9.84 -10.05 -11.77
N GLY A 270 -9.84 -10.29 -13.09
CA GLY A 270 -8.62 -10.60 -13.83
C GLY A 270 -8.65 -11.99 -14.48
N SER A 271 -7.47 -12.61 -14.60
CA SER A 271 -7.25 -13.85 -15.33
C SER A 271 -6.51 -14.91 -14.50
N GLY A 272 -6.58 -16.15 -14.98
CA GLY A 272 -5.88 -17.31 -14.42
C GLY A 272 -6.73 -18.11 -13.43
N MET A 273 -6.10 -19.11 -12.81
CA MET A 273 -6.68 -19.95 -11.76
C MET A 273 -6.07 -19.57 -10.41
N LEU A 274 -6.85 -18.94 -9.54
CA LEU A 274 -6.35 -18.31 -8.34
C LEU A 274 -6.74 -19.11 -7.09
N TYR A 275 -5.76 -19.30 -6.21
CA TYR A 275 -6.04 -19.55 -4.80
C TYR A 275 -6.34 -18.22 -4.09
N LEU A 276 -7.29 -18.23 -3.16
CA LEU A 276 -7.51 -17.16 -2.18
C LEU A 276 -6.27 -16.93 -1.33
N GLY A 277 -5.51 -17.98 -1.05
CA GLY A 277 -4.18 -17.83 -0.49
C GLY A 277 -3.45 -19.13 -0.33
N ARG A 278 -2.15 -19.01 -0.02
CA ARG A 278 -1.26 -20.12 0.28
C ARG A 278 -0.65 -19.97 1.66
N ALA A 279 -0.57 -21.09 2.39
CA ALA A 279 -0.01 -21.10 3.74
C ALA A 279 1.53 -21.06 3.71
N TRP A 280 2.11 -19.87 3.57
CA TRP A 280 3.57 -19.70 3.66
C TRP A 280 4.07 -20.01 5.08
N GLY A 281 3.36 -19.52 6.11
CA GLY A 281 3.56 -19.88 7.51
C GLY A 281 2.61 -20.97 8.03
N ARG A 282 3.02 -21.70 9.07
CA ARG A 282 2.24 -22.81 9.68
C ARG A 282 0.94 -22.37 10.36
N TYR A 283 0.79 -21.09 10.66
CA TYR A 283 -0.38 -20.48 11.27
C TYR A 283 -0.95 -19.37 10.39
N ALA A 284 -0.72 -19.47 9.07
CA ALA A 284 -1.18 -18.52 8.07
C ALA A 284 -2.65 -18.12 8.33
N ARG A 285 -2.92 -16.82 8.29
CA ARG A 285 -4.25 -16.28 8.56
C ARG A 285 -4.64 -15.26 7.52
N VAL A 286 -5.69 -15.59 6.77
CA VAL A 286 -6.29 -14.73 5.76
C VAL A 286 -7.80 -14.85 5.85
N VAL A 287 -8.50 -13.71 5.85
CA VAL A 287 -9.96 -13.64 5.95
C VAL A 287 -10.50 -12.80 4.79
N TYR A 288 -11.53 -13.31 4.12
CA TYR A 288 -12.30 -12.57 3.12
C TYR A 288 -13.73 -12.41 3.63
N ALA A 289 -14.22 -11.17 3.73
CA ALA A 289 -15.56 -10.85 4.20
C ALA A 289 -16.26 -9.88 3.26
N PHE A 290 -17.47 -10.22 2.82
CA PHE A 290 -18.27 -9.41 1.89
C PHE A 290 -17.53 -9.09 0.57
N CYS A 291 -16.61 -9.96 0.16
CA CYS A 291 -15.85 -9.79 -1.07
C CYS A 291 -16.59 -10.37 -2.27
N ASP A 292 -16.51 -9.69 -3.40
CA ASP A 292 -16.90 -10.21 -4.70
C ASP A 292 -15.70 -10.97 -5.30
N LEU A 293 -15.69 -12.28 -5.10
CA LEU A 293 -14.61 -13.19 -5.49
C LEU A 293 -14.97 -13.81 -6.85
N GLY A 294 -14.69 -13.09 -7.94
CA GLY A 294 -15.07 -13.49 -9.30
C GLY A 294 -14.69 -14.95 -9.66
N GLY A 295 -15.26 -15.47 -10.75
CA GLY A 295 -15.17 -16.89 -11.16
C GLY A 295 -13.78 -17.44 -11.54
N ILE A 296 -12.70 -16.77 -11.15
CA ILE A 296 -11.30 -17.17 -11.35
C ILE A 296 -10.70 -17.88 -10.13
N VAL A 297 -11.43 -17.96 -9.01
CA VAL A 297 -11.01 -18.71 -7.83
C VAL A 297 -11.24 -20.21 -8.05
N VAL A 298 -10.22 -21.02 -7.83
CA VAL A 298 -10.33 -22.49 -7.97
C VAL A 298 -11.26 -23.08 -6.90
N PRO A 299 -11.97 -24.19 -7.16
CA PRO A 299 -12.92 -24.78 -6.20
C PRO A 299 -12.31 -25.12 -4.83
N GLN A 300 -11.02 -25.46 -4.80
CA GLN A 300 -10.28 -25.73 -3.55
C GLN A 300 -10.16 -24.50 -2.66
N GLY A 301 -10.18 -23.30 -3.24
CA GLY A 301 -10.03 -22.02 -2.57
C GLY A 301 -8.61 -21.74 -2.04
N TRP A 302 -7.96 -22.72 -1.41
CA TRP A 302 -6.72 -22.55 -0.65
C TRP A 302 -5.68 -23.61 -1.00
N SER A 303 -4.40 -23.31 -0.75
CA SER A 303 -3.32 -24.29 -0.84
C SER A 303 -2.45 -24.27 0.41
N ASP A 304 -2.11 -25.46 0.90
CA ASP A 304 -1.21 -25.70 2.04
C ASP A 304 0.27 -25.73 1.62
N TRP A 305 0.58 -25.36 0.38
CA TRP A 305 1.91 -25.48 -0.21
C TRP A 305 2.44 -26.93 -0.25
N GLY A 306 1.54 -27.93 -0.22
CA GLY A 306 1.91 -29.35 -0.19
C GLY A 306 2.40 -29.83 1.19
N ASP A 307 2.28 -29.01 2.23
CA ASP A 307 2.63 -29.38 3.60
C ASP A 307 1.36 -29.50 4.46
N ARG A 308 0.92 -30.74 4.68
CA ARG A 308 -0.26 -31.06 5.50
C ARG A 308 -0.15 -30.60 6.95
N ALA A 309 1.03 -30.22 7.46
CA ALA A 309 1.13 -29.62 8.78
C ALA A 309 0.61 -28.16 8.80
N ARG A 310 0.29 -27.59 7.64
CA ARG A 310 -0.23 -26.22 7.45
C ARG A 310 -1.72 -26.18 7.15
N THR A 311 -2.36 -27.32 6.91
CA THR A 311 -3.82 -27.40 6.90
C THR A 311 -4.32 -27.35 8.34
N LYS A 312 -5.14 -26.36 8.66
CA LYS A 312 -5.97 -26.32 9.87
C LYS A 312 -7.39 -25.96 9.50
#